data_AF-A0AAX0M1C9-F1
#
_entry.id   AF-A0AAX0M1C9-F1
#
_cell.length_a   1.000
_cell.length_b   1.000
_cell.length_c   1.000
_cell.angle_alpha   90.00
_cell.angle_beta   90.00
_cell.angle_gamma   90.00
#
_symmetry.space_group_name_H-M   'P 1'
#
loop_
_entity.id
_entity.type
_entity.pdbx_description
1 polymer ?
#
loop_
_entity_poly.entity_id
_entity_poly.type
_entity_poly.pdbx_seq_one_letter_code
_entity_poly.pdbx_strand_id
1 'polypeptide(L)'
;MKKNKLLNKKNVEFSPLDKICDSLEGHEMKLRIDWLSIVSRFHSEEEKSEFVQKLQSLPEREWKNYVVQKKSPRNATGTCHPYKYGLCISRNEPDAPMLAYLMWGPKAPGTGGFSIQFHPQHMTGKRMDLLLKWLSDRLGETFAHLLARAWVTRLDIALDIYGCKLNDYLWGLKKSSIYKDYDNDKGLPGLSLGAFDSKLSVLIYGKIDATLFKRITFPEQAGYVNEKGRRKREYFLEIDKEEHPKFLRVEMRIQPESTGPGRRGFRQKALMLSDLSKLEHPFERLLVYKRKLKEELINAVFTNDRPKTNGIKAWVDVLRRGDSGGRLARKFAKLLSLNEVELFDKNDVWSFWPICMAKLGQVIGTLKPEFATGEEMAVSQFVEDTRKRKRKTRHQKRQEQEHSKP
;
A
#
# COMPACT_ATOMS: atom_id res chain seq x y z
N MET A 1 3.82 -37.96 5.65
CA MET A 1 4.39 -36.75 4.99
C MET A 1 4.47 -35.62 6.02
N LYS A 2 5.64 -35.01 6.25
CA LYS A 2 5.74 -33.82 7.10
C LYS A 2 4.95 -32.69 6.43
N LYS A 3 3.85 -32.23 7.05
CA LYS A 3 3.12 -31.03 6.59
C LYS A 3 4.13 -29.88 6.48
N ASN A 4 4.07 -29.13 5.38
CA ASN A 4 4.97 -28.02 5.10
C ASN A 4 4.70 -26.91 6.13
N LYS A 5 5.45 -26.87 7.23
CA LYS A 5 5.28 -25.92 8.34
C LYS A 5 5.84 -24.53 8.02
N LEU A 6 6.20 -24.25 6.77
CA LEU A 6 6.74 -22.95 6.38
C LEU A 6 5.70 -22.19 5.58
N LEU A 7 5.27 -21.04 6.12
CA LEU A 7 4.36 -20.14 5.45
C LEU A 7 5.00 -18.77 5.22
N ASN A 8 4.73 -18.16 4.08
CA ASN A 8 5.17 -16.81 3.79
C ASN A 8 4.67 -15.86 4.86
N LYS A 9 5.58 -15.07 5.44
CA LYS A 9 5.23 -14.11 6.49
C LYS A 9 4.13 -13.13 6.08
N LYS A 10 4.01 -12.82 4.79
CA LYS A 10 2.95 -11.93 4.27
C LYS A 10 1.54 -12.52 4.41
N ASN A 11 1.44 -13.85 4.52
CA ASN A 11 0.17 -14.55 4.73
C ASN A 11 -0.19 -14.71 6.22
N VAL A 12 0.60 -14.16 7.14
CA VAL A 12 0.35 -14.23 8.59
C VAL A 12 -0.01 -12.86 9.14
N GLU A 13 -1.11 -12.78 9.86
CA GLU A 13 -1.54 -11.55 10.53
C GLU A 13 -1.20 -11.57 12.02
N PHE A 14 -0.58 -10.50 12.49
CA PHE A 14 -0.20 -10.32 13.89
C PHE A 14 -0.88 -9.11 14.53
N SER A 15 -1.52 -8.25 13.72
CA SER A 15 -2.11 -7.01 14.19
C SER A 15 -3.58 -7.26 14.51
N PRO A 16 -4.00 -7.18 15.79
CA PRO A 16 -5.40 -7.40 16.15
C PRO A 16 -6.27 -6.31 15.52
N LEU A 17 -7.49 -6.71 15.19
CA LEU A 17 -8.50 -5.82 14.65
C LEU A 17 -9.87 -6.20 15.22
N ASP A 18 -10.68 -5.17 15.45
CA ASP A 18 -12.04 -5.33 15.97
C ASP A 18 -12.98 -5.74 14.84
N LYS A 19 -13.97 -6.56 15.19
CA LYS A 19 -15.11 -6.89 14.32
C LYS A 19 -15.89 -5.62 14.00
N ILE A 20 -16.31 -5.47 12.74
CA ILE A 20 -17.21 -4.40 12.32
C ILE A 20 -18.65 -4.90 12.14
N CYS A 21 -18.82 -5.99 11.40
CA CYS A 21 -20.12 -6.60 11.11
C CYS A 21 -19.91 -8.05 10.63
N ASP A 22 -20.99 -8.74 10.27
CA ASP A 22 -20.96 -10.05 9.64
C ASP A 22 -21.32 -9.94 8.15
N SER A 23 -20.77 -10.84 7.34
CA SER A 23 -21.21 -11.00 5.95
C SER A 23 -22.65 -11.54 5.91
N LEU A 24 -23.26 -11.53 4.72
CA LEU A 24 -24.61 -12.11 4.54
C LEU A 24 -24.63 -13.64 4.73
N GLU A 25 -23.47 -14.28 4.78
CA GLU A 25 -23.28 -15.70 5.09
C GLU A 25 -22.80 -15.95 6.54
N GLY A 26 -22.78 -14.91 7.38
CA GLY A 26 -22.39 -15.02 8.80
C GLY A 26 -20.88 -15.05 9.05
N HIS A 27 -20.06 -14.63 8.08
CA HIS A 27 -18.62 -14.50 8.29
C HIS A 27 -18.29 -13.24 9.06
N GLU A 28 -17.50 -13.34 10.13
CA GLU A 28 -16.98 -12.17 10.82
C GLU A 28 -16.13 -11.31 9.87
N MET A 29 -16.40 -10.01 9.83
CA MET A 29 -15.68 -9.05 8.99
C MET A 29 -14.97 -7.98 9.79
N LYS A 30 -13.79 -7.60 9.31
CA LYS A 30 -12.96 -6.55 9.91
C LYS A 30 -12.39 -5.61 8.85
N LEU A 31 -12.46 -4.30 9.09
CA LEU A 31 -12.01 -3.27 8.14
C LEU A 31 -10.85 -2.45 8.71
N ARG A 32 -9.85 -2.13 7.88
CA ARG A 32 -8.74 -1.26 8.27
C ARG A 32 -8.09 -0.52 7.10
N ILE A 33 -7.33 0.51 7.44
CA ILE A 33 -6.32 1.10 6.55
C ILE A 33 -5.01 0.33 6.73
N ASP A 34 -4.54 -0.33 5.68
CA ASP A 34 -3.33 -1.15 5.72
C ASP A 34 -2.08 -0.32 5.38
N TRP A 35 -2.24 0.66 4.48
CA TRP A 35 -1.15 1.48 3.93
C TRP A 35 -1.65 2.87 3.56
N LEU A 36 -0.85 3.91 3.87
CA LEU A 36 -1.10 5.28 3.40
C LEU A 36 0.22 5.91 2.93
N SER A 37 0.29 6.37 1.69
CA SER A 37 1.40 7.17 1.17
C SER A 37 0.95 8.54 0.78
N ILE A 38 1.67 9.52 1.28
CA ILE A 38 1.45 10.92 0.99
C ILE A 38 2.72 11.55 0.40
N VAL A 39 2.51 12.58 -0.40
CA VAL A 39 3.57 13.43 -0.94
C VAL A 39 3.21 14.88 -0.66
N SER A 40 4.24 15.67 -0.41
CA SER A 40 4.14 17.11 -0.19
C SER A 40 5.28 17.84 -0.90
N ARG A 41 5.23 19.16 -0.90
CA ARG A 41 6.18 20.06 -1.58
C ARG A 41 6.63 21.13 -0.60
N PHE A 42 7.81 21.69 -0.79
CA PHE A 42 8.24 22.89 -0.07
C PHE A 42 7.81 24.14 -0.84
N HIS A 43 7.50 25.21 -0.09
CA HIS A 43 7.06 26.50 -0.60
C HIS A 43 8.18 27.54 -0.62
N SER A 44 9.32 27.28 0.02
CA SER A 44 10.54 28.08 -0.11
C SER A 44 11.83 27.23 -0.03
N GLU A 45 12.95 27.80 -0.47
CA GLU A 45 14.26 27.15 -0.37
C GLU A 45 14.77 27.09 1.08
N GLU A 46 14.42 28.09 1.89
CA GLU A 46 14.73 28.18 3.32
C GLU A 46 14.02 27.06 4.08
N GLU A 47 12.71 26.93 3.89
CA GLU A 47 11.87 25.88 4.48
C GLU A 47 12.42 24.49 4.14
N LYS A 48 12.71 24.27 2.84
CA LYS A 48 13.30 23.01 2.37
C LYS A 48 14.63 22.71 3.05
N SER A 49 15.52 23.71 3.10
CA SER A 49 16.88 23.52 3.63
C SER A 49 16.86 23.20 5.11
N GLU A 50 16.09 23.94 5.91
CA GLU A 50 15.94 23.72 7.34
C GLU A 50 15.31 22.35 7.63
N PHE A 51 14.20 22.02 6.96
CA PHE A 51 13.50 20.75 7.16
C PHE A 51 14.37 19.54 6.79
N VAL A 52 15.09 19.61 5.67
CA VAL A 52 16.00 18.54 5.23
C VAL A 52 17.16 18.38 6.22
N GLN A 53 17.70 19.47 6.77
CA GLN A 53 18.74 19.40 7.79
C GLN A 53 18.23 18.68 9.04
N LYS A 54 17.03 19.03 9.53
CA LYS A 54 16.39 18.35 10.68
C LYS A 54 16.19 16.87 10.39
N LEU A 55 15.63 16.49 9.22
CA LEU A 55 15.49 15.09 8.79
C LEU A 55 16.82 14.34 8.83
N GLN A 56 17.90 14.91 8.27
CA GLN A 56 19.19 14.24 8.18
C GLN A 56 19.84 13.96 9.55
N SER A 57 19.51 14.77 10.57
CA SER A 57 20.00 14.64 11.95
C SER A 57 19.24 13.63 12.81
N LEU A 58 18.00 13.26 12.44
CA LEU A 58 17.21 12.27 13.18
C LEU A 58 17.95 10.94 13.48
N PRO A 59 18.64 10.30 12.51
CA PRO A 59 19.36 9.05 12.75
C PRO A 59 20.68 9.23 13.52
N GLU A 60 21.10 10.46 13.82
CA GLU A 60 22.36 10.73 14.54
C GLU A 60 22.17 10.71 16.07
N ARG A 61 20.94 10.50 16.55
CA ARG A 61 20.57 10.48 17.95
C ARG A 61 19.87 9.19 18.30
N GLU A 62 20.04 8.76 19.55
CA GLU A 62 19.22 7.69 20.13
C GLU A 62 17.90 8.27 20.63
N TRP A 63 16.81 7.54 20.39
CA TRP A 63 15.48 7.95 20.81
C TRP A 63 14.87 6.89 21.71
N LYS A 64 14.28 7.33 22.82
CA LYS A 64 13.68 6.43 23.81
C LYS A 64 12.63 5.50 23.20
N ASN A 65 11.72 6.05 22.40
CA ASN A 65 10.52 5.35 21.94
C ASN A 65 10.62 4.78 20.52
N TYR A 66 11.56 5.26 19.71
CA TYR A 66 11.63 4.97 18.29
C TYR A 66 13.05 4.63 17.84
N VAL A 67 13.17 3.81 16.81
CA VAL A 67 14.44 3.56 16.12
C VAL A 67 14.35 4.18 14.74
N VAL A 68 15.33 5.01 14.40
CA VAL A 68 15.41 5.70 13.11
C VAL A 68 16.61 5.19 12.32
N GLN A 69 16.36 4.55 11.17
CA GLN A 69 17.42 3.96 10.36
C GLN A 69 17.45 4.57 8.96
N LYS A 70 18.65 4.92 8.49
CA LYS A 70 18.88 5.28 7.09
C LYS A 70 18.62 4.07 6.22
N LYS A 71 17.66 4.18 5.31
CA LYS A 71 17.34 3.13 4.35
C LYS A 71 17.08 3.78 3.01
N SER A 72 17.98 3.53 2.05
CA SER A 72 17.82 4.07 0.70
C SER A 72 16.54 3.52 0.06
N PRO A 73 15.72 4.37 -0.58
CA PRO A 73 14.52 3.91 -1.25
C PRO A 73 14.84 2.96 -2.39
N ARG A 74 14.16 1.81 -2.43
CA ARG A 74 14.29 0.81 -3.50
C ARG A 74 12.90 0.48 -4.02
N ASN A 75 12.73 0.46 -5.35
CA ASN A 75 11.50 -0.08 -5.93
C ASN A 75 11.56 -1.61 -5.94
N ALA A 76 10.43 -2.26 -5.70
CA ALA A 76 10.28 -3.70 -5.81
C ALA A 76 10.58 -4.25 -7.22
N THR A 77 10.51 -3.39 -8.24
CA THR A 77 10.74 -3.74 -9.66
C THR A 77 12.19 -3.57 -10.10
N GLY A 78 13.10 -3.14 -9.21
CA GLY A 78 14.50 -2.83 -9.56
C GLY A 78 14.69 -1.50 -10.28
N THR A 79 13.61 -0.74 -10.50
CA THR A 79 13.67 0.63 -11.04
C THR A 79 14.14 1.63 -9.99
N CYS A 80 14.58 2.80 -10.45
CA CYS A 80 15.04 3.86 -9.59
C CYS A 80 13.84 4.47 -8.83
N HIS A 81 13.82 4.33 -7.50
CA HIS A 81 12.78 4.97 -6.68
C HIS A 81 12.78 6.50 -6.89
N PRO A 82 11.63 7.20 -6.89
CA PRO A 82 11.56 8.64 -7.20
C PRO A 82 12.44 9.53 -6.32
N TYR A 83 12.74 9.06 -5.10
CA TYR A 83 13.54 9.75 -4.10
C TYR A 83 14.93 9.12 -3.92
N LYS A 84 15.92 9.95 -3.57
CA LYS A 84 17.32 9.56 -3.31
C LYS A 84 17.53 9.06 -1.89
N TYR A 85 16.83 9.65 -0.93
CA TYR A 85 17.08 9.43 0.50
C TYR A 85 15.83 8.92 1.22
N GLY A 86 16.03 8.18 2.30
CA GLY A 86 14.93 7.69 3.12
C GLY A 86 15.32 7.28 4.54
N LEU A 87 14.36 7.40 5.47
CA LEU A 87 14.45 7.03 6.87
C LEU A 87 13.29 6.12 7.25
N CYS A 88 13.61 4.95 7.78
CA CYS A 88 12.67 4.02 8.38
C CYS A 88 12.51 4.36 9.87
N ILE A 89 11.26 4.43 10.33
CA ILE A 89 10.91 4.60 11.74
C ILE A 89 10.18 3.35 12.20
N SER A 90 10.69 2.71 13.25
CA SER A 90 10.04 1.61 13.97
C SER A 90 9.99 1.92 15.46
N ARG A 91 9.24 1.12 16.24
CA ARG A 91 9.31 1.20 17.71
C ARG A 91 10.68 0.74 18.20
N ASN A 92 11.08 1.25 19.35
CA ASN A 92 12.25 0.74 20.09
C ASN A 92 11.88 -0.52 20.87
N GLU A 93 11.47 -1.55 20.14
CA GLU A 93 11.14 -2.88 20.67
C GLU A 93 11.71 -3.94 19.72
N PRO A 94 12.13 -5.12 20.23
CA PRO A 94 12.55 -6.23 19.39
C PRO A 94 11.48 -6.61 18.36
N ASP A 95 11.90 -6.79 17.10
CA ASP A 95 11.05 -7.15 15.96
C ASP A 95 9.84 -6.22 15.69
N ALA A 96 9.92 -4.97 16.17
CA ALA A 96 8.90 -3.98 15.89
C ALA A 96 8.73 -3.76 14.38
N PRO A 97 7.50 -3.80 13.86
CA PRO A 97 7.27 -3.47 12.46
C PRO A 97 7.61 -2.00 12.19
N MET A 98 7.89 -1.71 10.91
CA MET A 98 8.05 -0.33 10.44
C MET A 98 6.72 0.41 10.59
N LEU A 99 6.76 1.59 11.20
CA LEU A 99 5.59 2.46 11.39
C LEU A 99 5.47 3.48 10.26
N ALA A 100 6.61 4.08 9.88
CA ALA A 100 6.66 5.09 8.85
C ALA A 100 7.96 5.02 8.04
N TYR A 101 7.88 5.45 6.78
CA TYR A 101 9.03 5.61 5.90
C TYR A 101 9.03 7.01 5.28
N LEU A 102 9.98 7.84 5.70
CA LEU A 102 10.14 9.23 5.26
C LEU A 102 11.12 9.26 4.11
N MET A 103 10.82 9.96 3.02
CA MET A 103 11.64 10.01 1.82
C MET A 103 11.71 11.43 1.27
N TRP A 104 12.88 11.80 0.75
CA TRP A 104 13.12 13.14 0.20
C TRP A 104 14.24 13.12 -0.85
N GLY A 105 14.46 14.28 -1.48
CA GLY A 105 15.44 14.44 -2.55
C GLY A 105 14.96 13.77 -3.84
N PRO A 106 13.95 14.34 -4.51
CA PRO A 106 13.44 13.82 -5.77
C PRO A 106 14.54 13.71 -6.84
N LYS A 107 14.37 12.75 -7.76
CA LYS A 107 15.29 12.51 -8.88
C LYS A 107 14.82 13.14 -10.19
N ALA A 108 13.53 13.45 -10.31
CA ALA A 108 12.93 14.02 -11.52
C ALA A 108 12.11 15.27 -11.17
N PRO A 109 12.03 16.26 -12.09
CA PRO A 109 11.11 17.37 -11.96
C PRO A 109 9.66 16.90 -11.80
N GLY A 110 8.84 17.71 -11.13
CA GLY A 110 7.42 17.39 -10.91
C GLY A 110 7.14 16.42 -9.75
N THR A 111 8.16 15.72 -9.23
CA THR A 111 8.04 14.93 -7.99
C THR A 111 8.02 15.88 -6.79
N GLY A 112 7.18 15.60 -5.78
CA GLY A 112 7.17 16.38 -4.54
C GLY A 112 8.52 16.35 -3.82
N GLY A 113 8.76 17.32 -2.95
CA GLY A 113 10.02 17.43 -2.20
C GLY A 113 10.15 16.39 -1.09
N PHE A 114 9.00 15.95 -0.55
CA PHE A 114 8.93 15.09 0.62
C PHE A 114 7.78 14.08 0.51
N SER A 115 7.98 12.87 1.03
CA SER A 115 6.97 11.83 1.05
C SER A 115 7.05 11.03 2.34
N ILE A 116 5.89 10.61 2.85
CA ILE A 116 5.78 9.69 3.98
C ILE A 116 4.91 8.52 3.58
N GLN A 117 5.34 7.32 3.93
CA GLN A 117 4.51 6.12 3.91
C GLN A 117 4.22 5.71 5.35
N PHE A 118 2.97 5.70 5.74
CA PHE A 118 2.49 5.17 7.02
C PHE A 118 2.02 3.74 6.87
N HIS A 119 2.17 2.96 7.95
CA HIS A 119 1.64 1.60 8.10
C HIS A 119 0.62 1.54 9.25
N PRO A 120 -0.59 2.09 9.09
CA PRO A 120 -1.55 2.25 10.19
C PRO A 120 -1.96 0.93 10.82
N GLN A 121 -1.93 -0.17 10.06
CA GLN A 121 -2.19 -1.52 10.58
C GLN A 121 -1.34 -1.91 11.81
N HIS A 122 -0.16 -1.31 12.00
CA HIS A 122 0.73 -1.63 13.11
C HIS A 122 0.57 -0.71 14.32
N MET A 123 -0.44 0.17 14.33
CA MET A 123 -0.63 1.17 15.37
C MET A 123 -2.11 1.46 15.65
N THR A 124 -2.39 1.85 16.88
CA THR A 124 -3.69 2.44 17.25
C THR A 124 -3.70 3.92 16.91
N GLY A 125 -4.87 4.56 16.84
CA GLY A 125 -4.99 6.01 16.61
C GLY A 125 -4.16 6.83 17.61
N LYS A 126 -4.22 6.50 18.90
CA LYS A 126 -3.39 7.13 19.95
C LYS A 126 -1.89 7.01 19.66
N ARG A 127 -1.43 5.86 19.17
CA ARG A 127 -0.01 5.66 18.82
C ARG A 127 0.39 6.42 17.55
N MET A 128 -0.53 6.57 16.59
CA MET A 128 -0.33 7.43 15.43
C MET A 128 -0.18 8.89 15.87
N ASP A 129 -1.04 9.39 16.75
CA ASP A 129 -0.93 10.75 17.29
C ASP A 129 0.40 10.98 18.02
N LEU A 130 0.86 10.01 18.81
CA LEU A 130 2.18 10.08 19.46
C LEU A 130 3.33 10.12 18.45
N LEU A 131 3.25 9.36 17.35
CA LEU A 131 4.24 9.39 16.28
C LEU A 131 4.24 10.74 15.55
N LEU A 132 3.06 11.26 15.21
CA LEU A 132 2.91 12.55 14.54
C LEU A 132 3.39 13.70 15.42
N LYS A 133 3.05 13.69 16.72
CA LYS A 133 3.57 14.64 17.70
C LYS A 133 5.10 14.56 17.79
N TRP A 134 5.64 13.35 17.93
CA TRP A 134 7.09 13.17 17.99
C TRP A 134 7.81 13.67 16.72
N LEU A 135 7.23 13.47 15.54
CA LEU A 135 7.76 14.03 14.29
C LEU A 135 7.68 15.56 14.27
N SER A 136 6.54 16.13 14.66
CA SER A 136 6.33 17.58 14.75
C SER A 136 7.34 18.25 15.69
N ASP A 137 7.56 17.69 16.88
CA ASP A 137 8.49 18.20 17.89
C ASP A 137 9.96 18.18 17.43
N ARG A 138 10.30 17.49 16.33
CA ARG A 138 11.68 17.35 15.83
C ARG A 138 11.89 18.00 14.47
N LEU A 139 10.85 18.03 13.66
CA LEU A 139 10.88 18.62 12.33
C LEU A 139 10.37 20.07 12.33
N GLY A 140 9.72 20.51 13.41
CA GLY A 140 9.15 21.85 13.56
C GLY A 140 7.81 22.00 12.85
N GLU A 141 7.28 23.22 12.89
CA GLU A 141 5.98 23.59 12.31
C GLU A 141 5.85 23.26 10.82
N THR A 142 6.96 23.31 10.08
CA THR A 142 7.06 22.88 8.68
C THR A 142 6.46 21.49 8.44
N PHE A 143 6.58 20.58 9.41
CA PHE A 143 5.97 19.25 9.30
C PHE A 143 4.45 19.31 9.22
N ALA A 144 3.81 20.16 10.04
CA ALA A 144 2.37 20.34 10.03
C ALA A 144 1.90 20.94 8.70
N HIS A 145 2.58 21.97 8.19
CA HIS A 145 2.31 22.54 6.86
C HIS A 145 2.46 21.50 5.75
N LEU A 146 3.52 20.68 5.81
CA LEU A 146 3.71 19.58 4.84
C LEU A 146 2.55 18.59 4.86
N LEU A 147 1.99 18.26 6.02
CA LEU A 147 0.79 17.41 6.12
C LEU A 147 -0.46 18.12 5.59
N ALA A 148 -0.65 19.39 5.91
CA ALA A 148 -1.79 20.20 5.48
C ALA A 148 -1.89 20.34 3.96
N ARG A 149 -0.74 20.44 3.26
CA ARG A 149 -0.66 20.50 1.79
C ARG A 149 -0.36 19.15 1.12
N ALA A 150 -0.39 18.06 1.87
CA ALA A 150 -0.08 16.74 1.33
C ALA A 150 -1.24 16.18 0.49
N TRP A 151 -0.88 15.47 -0.58
CA TRP A 151 -1.81 14.63 -1.33
C TRP A 151 -1.46 13.15 -1.23
N VAL A 152 -2.48 12.32 -1.34
CA VAL A 152 -2.40 10.87 -1.26
C VAL A 152 -1.93 10.32 -2.60
N THR A 153 -0.86 9.53 -2.58
CA THR A 153 -0.36 8.79 -3.76
C THR A 153 -0.72 7.31 -3.72
N ARG A 154 -0.99 6.77 -2.52
CA ARG A 154 -1.51 5.41 -2.34
C ARG A 154 -2.28 5.29 -1.03
N LEU A 155 -3.41 4.61 -1.07
CA LEU A 155 -4.18 4.19 0.09
C LEU A 155 -4.61 2.74 -0.12
N ASP A 156 -4.26 1.84 0.80
CA ASP A 156 -4.74 0.47 0.77
C ASP A 156 -5.73 0.27 1.94
N ILE A 157 -6.96 -0.12 1.61
CA ILE A 157 -8.03 -0.44 2.56
C ILE A 157 -8.24 -1.96 2.52
N ALA A 158 -8.11 -2.63 3.65
CA ALA A 158 -8.25 -4.07 3.77
C ALA A 158 -9.54 -4.44 4.49
N LEU A 159 -10.34 -5.32 3.87
CA LEU A 159 -11.46 -6.02 4.47
C LEU A 159 -11.08 -7.48 4.66
N ASP A 160 -11.09 -7.94 5.91
CA ASP A 160 -10.83 -9.32 6.30
C ASP A 160 -12.15 -10.05 6.51
N ILE A 161 -12.35 -11.19 5.86
CA ILE A 161 -13.57 -12.01 5.91
C ILE A 161 -13.20 -13.39 6.46
N TYR A 162 -13.54 -13.65 7.72
CA TYR A 162 -13.13 -14.85 8.45
C TYR A 162 -13.90 -16.09 8.01
N GLY A 163 -13.22 -17.23 7.89
CA GLY A 163 -13.81 -18.48 7.41
C GLY A 163 -13.99 -18.55 5.88
N CYS A 164 -13.87 -17.44 5.16
CA CYS A 164 -13.93 -17.41 3.70
C CYS A 164 -12.59 -17.76 3.04
N LYS A 165 -12.63 -18.46 1.90
CA LYS A 165 -11.49 -18.79 1.05
C LYS A 165 -11.66 -18.20 -0.34
N LEU A 166 -10.53 -17.95 -1.02
CA LEU A 166 -10.52 -17.41 -2.38
C LEU A 166 -11.34 -18.27 -3.36
N ASN A 167 -11.36 -19.59 -3.17
CA ASN A 167 -12.00 -20.57 -4.04
C ASN A 167 -13.52 -20.70 -3.85
N ASP A 168 -14.08 -20.09 -2.81
CA ASP A 168 -15.52 -20.14 -2.51
C ASP A 168 -16.31 -19.27 -3.51
N TYR A 169 -15.62 -18.37 -4.23
CA TYR A 169 -16.23 -17.41 -5.15
C TYR A 169 -15.42 -17.24 -6.45
N LEU A 170 -16.05 -16.62 -7.43
CA LEU A 170 -15.36 -15.94 -8.52
C LEU A 170 -15.42 -14.43 -8.29
N TRP A 171 -14.36 -13.72 -8.69
CA TRP A 171 -14.14 -12.33 -8.36
C TRP A 171 -13.98 -11.48 -9.62
N GLY A 172 -14.55 -10.28 -9.59
CA GLY A 172 -14.42 -9.30 -10.65
C GLY A 172 -14.23 -7.89 -10.10
N LEU A 173 -13.76 -7.01 -10.97
CA LEU A 173 -13.62 -5.58 -10.68
C LEU A 173 -14.17 -4.79 -11.86
N LYS A 174 -15.22 -4.00 -11.65
CA LYS A 174 -15.80 -3.13 -12.69
C LYS A 174 -14.71 -2.23 -13.28
N LYS A 175 -14.70 -2.09 -14.61
CA LYS A 175 -13.72 -1.27 -15.37
C LYS A 175 -12.25 -1.74 -15.20
N SER A 176 -12.03 -3.02 -14.92
CA SER A 176 -10.70 -3.62 -14.93
C SER A 176 -10.50 -4.51 -16.16
N SER A 177 -9.31 -4.41 -16.78
CA SER A 177 -8.92 -5.23 -17.92
C SER A 177 -7.90 -6.32 -17.57
N ILE A 178 -7.25 -6.25 -16.41
CA ILE A 178 -6.10 -7.08 -16.05
C ILE A 178 -6.43 -7.91 -14.81
N TYR A 179 -5.95 -9.15 -14.79
CA TYR A 179 -5.95 -10.02 -13.61
C TYR A 179 -4.63 -10.78 -13.53
N LYS A 180 -4.29 -11.26 -12.32
CA LYS A 180 -3.12 -12.12 -12.11
C LYS A 180 -3.34 -13.00 -10.88
N ASP A 181 -3.18 -14.31 -11.04
CA ASP A 181 -3.15 -15.25 -9.92
C ASP A 181 -1.76 -15.30 -9.28
N TYR A 182 -1.74 -15.61 -7.99
CA TYR A 182 -0.56 -15.83 -7.17
C TYR A 182 -0.78 -17.14 -6.43
N ASP A 183 -0.01 -18.15 -6.79
CA ASP A 183 0.03 -19.41 -6.07
C ASP A 183 1.49 -19.79 -5.90
N ASN A 184 1.96 -19.75 -4.66
CA ASN A 184 3.34 -20.07 -4.29
C ASN A 184 3.27 -21.27 -3.35
N ASP A 185 4.15 -22.25 -3.53
CA ASP A 185 4.20 -23.51 -2.75
C ASP A 185 4.22 -23.29 -1.21
N LYS A 186 4.80 -22.19 -0.75
CA LYS A 186 4.86 -21.78 0.66
C LYS A 186 3.97 -20.57 0.98
N GLY A 187 2.92 -20.32 0.19
CA GLY A 187 1.98 -19.22 0.36
C GLY A 187 0.54 -19.69 0.44
N LEU A 188 -0.37 -18.73 0.54
CA LEU A 188 -1.80 -18.94 0.33
C LEU A 188 -2.21 -18.37 -1.03
N PRO A 189 -3.25 -18.94 -1.67
CA PRO A 189 -3.68 -18.49 -2.99
C PRO A 189 -4.13 -17.03 -2.95
N GLY A 190 -3.83 -16.31 -4.03
CA GLY A 190 -4.19 -14.92 -4.21
C GLY A 190 -4.54 -14.56 -5.66
N LEU A 191 -5.26 -13.46 -5.81
CA LEU A 191 -5.74 -12.93 -7.08
C LEU A 191 -5.64 -11.41 -7.04
N SER A 192 -4.94 -10.82 -8.02
CA SER A 192 -4.98 -9.38 -8.28
C SER A 192 -5.94 -9.10 -9.42
N LEU A 193 -6.74 -8.04 -9.25
CA LEU A 193 -7.64 -7.48 -10.26
C LEU A 193 -7.28 -6.01 -10.48
N GLY A 194 -7.07 -5.61 -11.73
CA GLY A 194 -6.61 -4.27 -12.09
C GLY A 194 -5.09 -4.20 -12.30
N ALA A 195 -4.68 -3.20 -13.07
CA ALA A 195 -3.27 -2.92 -13.29
C ALA A 195 -2.63 -2.33 -12.02
N PHE A 196 -1.34 -2.58 -11.82
CA PHE A 196 -0.62 -2.08 -10.64
C PHE A 196 -0.58 -0.55 -10.56
N ASP A 197 -0.67 0.16 -11.68
CA ASP A 197 -0.65 1.62 -11.80
C ASP A 197 -2.05 2.24 -12.02
N SER A 198 -3.10 1.43 -11.93
CA SER A 198 -4.48 1.91 -12.07
C SER A 198 -4.96 2.65 -10.83
N LYS A 199 -5.96 3.54 -11.01
CA LYS A 199 -6.59 4.30 -9.93
C LYS A 199 -7.15 3.44 -8.80
N LEU A 200 -7.64 2.25 -9.16
CA LEU A 200 -8.15 1.26 -8.23
C LEU A 200 -7.74 -0.12 -8.72
N SER A 201 -7.04 -0.86 -7.86
CA SER A 201 -6.76 -2.28 -8.02
C SER A 201 -7.15 -3.02 -6.76
N VAL A 202 -7.39 -4.32 -6.85
CA VAL A 202 -7.80 -5.17 -5.73
C VAL A 202 -6.87 -6.36 -5.64
N LEU A 203 -6.40 -6.66 -4.43
CA LEU A 203 -5.68 -7.89 -4.13
C LEU A 203 -6.51 -8.73 -3.16
N ILE A 204 -6.85 -9.95 -3.56
CA ILE A 204 -7.70 -10.87 -2.81
C ILE A 204 -6.86 -12.10 -2.49
N TYR A 205 -6.60 -12.39 -1.22
CA TYR A 205 -5.66 -13.46 -0.86
C TYR A 205 -5.91 -14.03 0.52
N GLY A 206 -5.53 -15.30 0.70
CA GLY A 206 -5.65 -15.97 1.99
C GLY A 206 -4.65 -15.45 3.03
N LYS A 207 -5.10 -15.40 4.28
CA LYS A 207 -4.28 -15.17 5.47
C LYS A 207 -4.63 -16.14 6.59
N ILE A 208 -3.70 -16.32 7.52
CA ILE A 208 -3.95 -16.92 8.83
C ILE A 208 -3.86 -15.87 9.93
N ASP A 209 -4.70 -16.03 10.95
CA ASP A 209 -4.72 -15.19 12.14
C ASP A 209 -3.77 -15.77 13.21
N ALA A 210 -2.72 -15.02 13.52
CA ALA A 210 -1.77 -15.30 14.59
C ALA A 210 -1.72 -14.15 15.61
N THR A 211 -2.80 -13.37 15.73
CA THR A 211 -2.86 -12.17 16.58
C THR A 211 -2.73 -12.47 18.08
N LEU A 212 -3.03 -13.70 18.51
CA LEU A 212 -2.83 -14.18 19.88
C LEU A 212 -1.35 -14.44 20.22
N PHE A 213 -0.47 -14.41 19.23
CA PHE A 213 0.94 -14.76 19.38
C PHE A 213 1.84 -13.56 19.10
N LYS A 214 2.98 -13.51 19.80
CA LYS A 214 4.03 -12.55 19.45
C LYS A 214 4.73 -13.04 18.18
N ARG A 215 5.07 -12.12 17.28
CA ARG A 215 5.72 -12.48 16.01
C ARG A 215 7.04 -13.25 16.22
N ILE A 216 7.79 -12.91 17.26
CA ILE A 216 9.04 -13.60 17.65
C ILE A 216 8.85 -15.07 18.03
N THR A 217 7.62 -15.50 18.34
CA THR A 217 7.30 -16.90 18.65
C THR A 217 7.52 -17.82 17.45
N PHE A 218 7.49 -17.28 16.22
CA PHE A 218 7.66 -18.05 15.00
C PHE A 218 9.04 -17.82 14.41
N PRO A 219 9.93 -18.83 14.37
CA PRO A 219 11.23 -18.73 13.72
C PRO A 219 11.09 -18.22 12.27
N GLU A 220 11.82 -17.14 11.94
CA GLU A 220 11.85 -16.57 10.60
C GLU A 220 13.00 -17.15 9.79
N GLN A 221 12.68 -17.78 8.65
CA GLN A 221 13.66 -18.30 7.70
C GLN A 221 13.65 -17.48 6.41
N ALA A 222 14.82 -17.01 5.99
CA ALA A 222 14.98 -16.42 4.67
C ALA A 222 15.02 -17.54 3.62
N GLY A 223 14.22 -17.40 2.56
CA GLY A 223 14.23 -18.30 1.43
C GLY A 223 14.11 -17.54 0.12
N TYR A 224 13.95 -18.29 -0.97
CA TYR A 224 13.77 -17.72 -2.29
C TYR A 224 12.56 -18.33 -2.97
N VAL A 225 11.79 -17.49 -3.66
CA VAL A 225 10.72 -17.90 -4.55
C VAL A 225 11.08 -17.49 -5.98
N ASN A 226 10.70 -18.31 -6.94
CA ASN A 226 10.78 -17.95 -8.35
C ASN A 226 9.49 -17.22 -8.71
N GLU A 227 9.60 -15.92 -8.97
CA GLU A 227 8.48 -15.09 -9.43
C GLU A 227 8.83 -14.57 -10.83
N LYS A 228 8.06 -14.98 -11.85
CA LYS A 228 8.28 -14.58 -13.27
C LYS A 228 9.71 -14.84 -13.77
N GLY A 229 10.26 -16.03 -13.47
CA GLY A 229 11.61 -16.41 -13.86
C GLY A 229 12.73 -15.69 -13.11
N ARG A 230 12.41 -14.89 -12.08
CA ARG A 230 13.40 -14.21 -11.23
C ARG A 230 13.37 -14.77 -9.83
N ARG A 231 14.56 -15.05 -9.29
CA ARG A 231 14.76 -15.47 -7.91
C ARG A 231 14.60 -14.27 -6.99
N LYS A 232 13.57 -14.29 -6.14
CA LYS A 232 13.26 -13.22 -5.20
C LYS A 232 13.40 -13.73 -3.78
N ARG A 233 14.16 -12.99 -2.95
CA ARG A 233 14.32 -13.32 -1.53
C ARG A 233 13.03 -12.98 -0.79
N GLU A 234 12.50 -13.95 -0.05
CA GLU A 234 11.33 -13.79 0.80
C GLU A 234 11.57 -14.42 2.18
N TYR A 235 10.67 -14.13 3.12
CA TYR A 235 10.79 -14.56 4.51
C TYR A 235 9.59 -15.43 4.88
N PHE A 236 9.87 -16.54 5.53
CA PHE A 236 8.92 -17.58 5.90
C PHE A 236 8.92 -17.75 7.41
N LEU A 237 7.79 -18.11 7.97
CA LEU A 237 7.62 -18.43 9.37
C LEU A 237 7.34 -19.92 9.51
N GLU A 238 7.93 -20.53 10.53
CA GLU A 238 7.58 -21.89 10.95
C GLU A 238 6.24 -21.89 11.69
N ILE A 239 5.14 -22.17 10.98
CA ILE A 239 3.76 -22.13 11.47
C ILE A 239 2.91 -23.19 10.76
N ASP A 240 2.12 -23.96 11.52
CA ASP A 240 1.15 -24.89 10.94
C ASP A 240 -0.16 -24.15 10.66
N LYS A 241 -0.43 -23.86 9.39
CA LYS A 241 -1.64 -23.15 8.95
C LYS A 241 -2.96 -23.82 9.37
N GLU A 242 -2.95 -25.11 9.73
CA GLU A 242 -4.17 -25.81 10.17
C GLU A 242 -4.50 -25.55 11.65
N GLU A 243 -3.55 -25.04 12.44
CA GLU A 243 -3.74 -24.71 13.86
C GLU A 243 -4.26 -23.28 14.08
N HIS A 244 -4.43 -22.51 13.00
CA HIS A 244 -4.80 -21.10 13.05
C HIS A 244 -6.07 -20.80 12.26
N PRO A 245 -6.94 -19.89 12.74
CA PRO A 245 -8.06 -19.40 11.95
C PRO A 245 -7.61 -18.81 10.61
N LYS A 246 -8.37 -19.10 9.56
CA LYS A 246 -8.12 -18.63 8.19
C LYS A 246 -9.13 -17.57 7.81
N PHE A 247 -8.69 -16.58 7.05
CA PHE A 247 -9.56 -15.55 6.51
C PHE A 247 -9.11 -15.13 5.11
N LEU A 248 -10.03 -14.55 4.36
CA LEU A 248 -9.76 -13.93 3.07
C LEU A 248 -9.58 -12.43 3.27
N ARG A 249 -8.45 -11.87 2.81
CA ARG A 249 -8.27 -10.43 2.74
C ARG A 249 -8.62 -9.92 1.36
N VAL A 250 -9.50 -8.92 1.30
CA VAL A 250 -9.77 -8.10 0.13
C VAL A 250 -9.13 -6.72 0.36
N GLU A 251 -8.00 -6.46 -0.29
CA GLU A 251 -7.25 -5.20 -0.20
C GLU A 251 -7.57 -4.31 -1.41
N MET A 252 -8.32 -3.24 -1.19
CA MET A 252 -8.64 -2.18 -2.14
C MET A 252 -7.49 -1.17 -2.17
N ARG A 253 -6.68 -1.19 -3.24
CA ARG A 253 -5.61 -0.22 -3.47
C ARG A 253 -6.07 0.92 -4.33
N ILE A 254 -6.08 2.11 -3.76
CA ILE A 254 -6.42 3.37 -4.41
C ILE A 254 -5.13 4.13 -4.69
N GLN A 255 -4.94 4.53 -5.94
CA GLN A 255 -3.83 5.38 -6.39
C GLN A 255 -4.43 6.56 -7.16
N PRO A 256 -4.81 7.63 -6.45
CA PRO A 256 -5.39 8.80 -7.08
C PRO A 256 -4.46 9.32 -8.18
N GLU A 257 -5.03 9.96 -9.20
CA GLU A 257 -4.21 10.61 -10.22
C GLU A 257 -3.22 11.56 -9.55
N SER A 258 -1.92 11.26 -9.68
CA SER A 258 -0.87 12.17 -9.27
C SER A 258 -0.77 13.27 -10.32
N THR A 259 -1.73 14.18 -10.35
CA THR A 259 -1.46 15.49 -10.93
C THR A 259 -0.64 16.27 -9.91
N GLY A 260 0.65 15.95 -9.83
CA GLY A 260 1.63 17.03 -9.68
C GLY A 260 1.47 17.99 -10.86
N PRO A 261 2.00 19.22 -10.81
CA PRO A 261 1.87 20.18 -11.90
C PRO A 261 2.48 19.60 -13.18
N GLY A 262 1.64 19.00 -14.01
CA GLY A 262 1.94 18.72 -15.41
C GLY A 262 1.72 19.99 -16.21
N ARG A 263 2.29 20.05 -17.42
CA ARG A 263 2.20 21.20 -18.35
C ARG A 263 0.77 21.69 -18.68
N ARG A 264 -0.27 21.04 -18.17
CA ARG A 264 -1.67 21.42 -18.32
C ARG A 264 -2.32 21.64 -16.95
N GLY A 265 -2.13 22.83 -16.40
CA GLY A 265 -3.03 23.41 -15.40
C GLY A 265 -2.50 23.44 -13.98
N PHE A 266 -2.44 24.65 -13.44
CA PHE A 266 -2.20 25.04 -12.05
C PHE A 266 -3.29 24.57 -11.06
N ARG A 267 -4.01 23.47 -11.33
CA ARG A 267 -5.07 22.95 -10.46
C ARG A 267 -4.66 21.60 -9.88
N GLN A 268 -4.50 21.52 -8.57
CA GLN A 268 -4.38 20.24 -7.85
C GLN A 268 -5.68 19.44 -8.06
N LYS A 269 -5.66 18.38 -8.87
CA LYS A 269 -6.75 17.39 -8.97
C LYS A 269 -6.48 16.14 -8.10
N ALA A 270 -5.46 16.21 -7.25
CA ALA A 270 -5.06 15.10 -6.40
C ALA A 270 -5.98 14.98 -5.18
N LEU A 271 -6.19 13.76 -4.69
CA LEU A 271 -6.88 13.52 -3.41
C LEU A 271 -6.01 14.08 -2.29
N MET A 272 -6.42 15.18 -1.66
CA MET A 272 -5.71 15.76 -0.53
C MET A 272 -5.84 14.86 0.69
N LEU A 273 -4.84 14.89 1.58
CA LEU A 273 -4.89 14.14 2.84
C LEU A 273 -6.09 14.55 3.70
N SER A 274 -6.40 15.85 3.73
CA SER A 274 -7.57 16.40 4.43
C SER A 274 -8.91 15.95 3.84
N ASP A 275 -8.95 15.49 2.59
CA ASP A 275 -10.16 15.07 1.89
C ASP A 275 -10.40 13.55 1.94
N LEU A 276 -9.60 12.79 2.70
CA LEU A 276 -9.80 11.34 2.86
C LEU A 276 -11.18 10.95 3.40
N SER A 277 -11.83 11.83 4.17
CA SER A 277 -13.21 11.63 4.65
C SER A 277 -14.25 11.64 3.53
N LYS A 278 -13.94 12.28 2.39
CA LYS A 278 -14.81 12.41 1.21
C LYS A 278 -14.55 11.33 0.16
N LEU A 279 -13.70 10.35 0.48
CA LEU A 279 -13.34 9.29 -0.44
C LEU A 279 -14.58 8.50 -0.89
N GLU A 280 -14.75 8.35 -2.20
CA GLU A 280 -15.79 7.51 -2.77
C GLU A 280 -15.62 6.05 -2.35
N HIS A 281 -16.74 5.36 -2.16
CA HIS A 281 -16.76 3.99 -1.68
C HIS A 281 -16.08 3.02 -2.68
N PRO A 282 -14.90 2.44 -2.37
CA PRO A 282 -14.14 1.66 -3.34
C PRO A 282 -14.73 0.26 -3.60
N PHE A 283 -15.50 -0.28 -2.66
CA PHE A 283 -16.07 -1.63 -2.78
C PHE A 283 -17.25 -1.69 -3.77
N GLU A 284 -17.83 -0.56 -4.18
CA GLU A 284 -18.86 -0.48 -5.23
C GLU A 284 -18.45 -1.16 -6.54
N ARG A 285 -17.16 -1.14 -6.84
CA ARG A 285 -16.61 -1.73 -8.06
C ARG A 285 -16.30 -3.22 -7.92
N LEU A 286 -16.29 -3.77 -6.70
CA LEU A 286 -16.06 -5.20 -6.47
C LEU A 286 -17.29 -6.00 -6.92
N LEU A 287 -17.03 -7.09 -7.65
CA LEU A 287 -18.04 -8.04 -8.10
C LEU A 287 -17.71 -9.41 -7.51
N VAL A 288 -18.70 -10.07 -6.96
CA VAL A 288 -18.58 -11.42 -6.40
C VAL A 288 -19.62 -12.31 -7.07
N TYR A 289 -19.22 -13.52 -7.46
CA TYR A 289 -20.10 -14.48 -8.08
C TYR A 289 -20.01 -15.83 -7.39
N LYS A 290 -21.14 -16.55 -7.35
CA LYS A 290 -21.21 -17.92 -6.80
C LYS A 290 -20.20 -18.84 -7.45
N ARG A 291 -19.62 -19.78 -6.69
CA ARG A 291 -18.74 -20.80 -7.25
C ARG A 291 -19.38 -21.62 -8.36
N LYS A 292 -20.67 -21.93 -8.24
CA LYS A 292 -21.46 -22.69 -9.21
C LYS A 292 -21.40 -22.10 -10.62
N LEU A 293 -21.24 -20.78 -10.76
CA LEU A 293 -21.04 -20.14 -12.05
C LEU A 293 -19.89 -20.80 -12.83
N LYS A 294 -18.81 -21.19 -12.16
CA LYS A 294 -17.69 -21.88 -12.82
C LYS A 294 -18.14 -23.17 -13.53
N GLU A 295 -18.99 -23.96 -12.89
CA GLU A 295 -19.52 -25.22 -13.43
C GLU A 295 -20.49 -24.94 -14.58
N GLU A 296 -21.39 -23.96 -14.40
CA GLU A 296 -22.32 -23.52 -15.44
C GLU A 296 -21.58 -23.02 -16.68
N LEU A 297 -20.47 -22.30 -16.50
CA LEU A 297 -19.61 -21.82 -17.58
C LEU A 297 -18.90 -22.95 -18.31
N ILE A 298 -18.35 -23.93 -17.57
CA ILE A 298 -17.72 -25.11 -18.15
C ILE A 298 -18.71 -25.86 -19.04
N ASN A 299 -19.92 -26.12 -18.54
CA ASN A 299 -20.95 -26.86 -19.26
C ASN A 299 -21.53 -26.07 -20.45
N ALA A 300 -21.62 -24.74 -20.33
CA ALA A 300 -22.30 -23.92 -21.31
C ALA A 300 -21.42 -23.46 -22.48
N VAL A 301 -20.10 -23.33 -22.30
CA VAL A 301 -19.25 -22.63 -23.29
C VAL A 301 -17.81 -23.16 -23.47
N PHE A 302 -17.16 -23.78 -22.48
CA PHE A 302 -15.72 -24.07 -22.57
C PHE A 302 -15.36 -25.56 -22.51
N THR A 303 -15.19 -26.18 -23.68
CA THR A 303 -14.76 -27.58 -23.78
C THR A 303 -13.25 -27.76 -23.57
N ASN A 304 -12.41 -26.92 -24.20
CA ASN A 304 -10.94 -27.13 -24.25
C ASN A 304 -10.08 -26.02 -23.59
N ASP A 305 -10.46 -24.73 -23.65
CA ASP A 305 -9.62 -23.59 -23.19
C ASP A 305 -10.09 -22.97 -21.86
N ARG A 306 -10.04 -23.76 -20.79
CA ARG A 306 -10.60 -23.36 -19.48
C ARG A 306 -9.63 -22.50 -18.66
N PRO A 307 -10.04 -21.29 -18.23
CA PRO A 307 -9.24 -20.51 -17.29
C PRO A 307 -9.08 -21.19 -15.93
N LYS A 308 -7.84 -21.38 -15.47
CA LYS A 308 -7.52 -21.87 -14.12
C LYS A 308 -7.34 -20.72 -13.12
N THR A 309 -8.39 -19.91 -12.98
CA THR A 309 -8.38 -18.71 -12.11
C THR A 309 -9.76 -18.47 -11.54
N ASN A 310 -9.80 -17.76 -10.41
CA ASN A 310 -11.05 -17.26 -9.84
C ASN A 310 -11.42 -15.86 -10.36
N GLY A 311 -10.59 -15.25 -11.22
CA GLY A 311 -10.89 -13.95 -11.84
C GLY A 311 -11.85 -14.07 -13.03
N ILE A 312 -13.02 -13.43 -12.96
CA ILE A 312 -14.05 -13.51 -14.01
C ILE A 312 -13.58 -12.94 -15.36
N LYS A 313 -12.62 -12.02 -15.33
CA LYS A 313 -12.06 -11.39 -16.54
C LYS A 313 -11.44 -12.41 -17.50
N ALA A 314 -10.78 -13.44 -16.96
CA ALA A 314 -10.21 -14.52 -17.77
C ALA A 314 -11.26 -15.25 -18.59
N TRP A 315 -12.41 -15.53 -17.97
CA TRP A 315 -13.55 -16.19 -18.59
C TRP A 315 -14.14 -15.32 -19.69
N VAL A 316 -14.30 -14.01 -19.44
CA VAL A 316 -14.71 -13.02 -20.46
C VAL A 316 -13.75 -13.02 -21.66
N ASP A 317 -12.44 -13.06 -21.44
CA ASP A 317 -11.43 -12.97 -22.50
C ASP A 317 -11.35 -14.22 -23.38
N VAL A 318 -11.59 -15.40 -22.82
CA VAL A 318 -11.71 -16.62 -23.63
C VAL A 318 -12.97 -16.56 -24.48
N LEU A 319 -14.11 -16.09 -23.95
CA LEU A 319 -15.36 -15.97 -24.70
C LEU A 319 -15.25 -15.03 -25.89
N ARG A 320 -14.67 -13.85 -25.68
CA ARG A 320 -14.50 -12.85 -26.74
C ARG A 320 -13.68 -13.37 -27.92
N ARG A 321 -12.78 -14.32 -27.69
CA ARG A 321 -11.97 -14.92 -28.76
C ARG A 321 -12.74 -15.96 -29.57
N GLY A 322 -13.76 -16.60 -28.99
CA GLY A 322 -14.54 -17.66 -29.63
C GLY A 322 -15.93 -17.27 -30.14
N ASP A 323 -16.43 -16.07 -29.81
CA ASP A 323 -17.81 -15.66 -30.14
C ASP A 323 -17.89 -14.68 -31.31
N SER A 324 -17.85 -15.21 -32.54
CA SER A 324 -17.96 -14.41 -33.78
C SER A 324 -19.35 -13.79 -34.01
N GLY A 325 -20.39 -14.21 -33.27
CA GLY A 325 -21.78 -13.78 -33.49
C GLY A 325 -22.51 -13.16 -32.29
N GLY A 326 -21.82 -12.91 -31.16
CA GLY A 326 -22.37 -12.25 -29.98
C GLY A 326 -23.45 -13.03 -29.21
N ARG A 327 -23.74 -14.28 -29.59
CA ARG A 327 -24.76 -15.12 -28.94
C ARG A 327 -24.22 -15.68 -27.62
N LEU A 328 -22.96 -16.08 -27.58
CA LEU A 328 -22.32 -16.58 -26.37
C LEU A 328 -22.13 -15.45 -25.36
N ALA A 329 -21.82 -14.25 -25.81
CA ALA A 329 -21.71 -13.05 -24.99
C ALA A 329 -23.03 -12.74 -24.27
N ARG A 330 -24.18 -12.84 -24.95
CA ARG A 330 -25.51 -12.65 -24.33
C ARG A 330 -25.84 -13.73 -23.29
N LYS A 331 -25.60 -15.01 -23.64
CA LYS A 331 -25.81 -16.13 -22.70
C LYS A 331 -24.92 -15.98 -21.47
N PHE A 332 -23.66 -15.59 -21.67
CA PHE A 332 -22.71 -15.35 -20.60
C PHE A 332 -23.10 -14.16 -19.71
N ALA A 333 -23.52 -13.04 -20.29
CA ALA A 333 -24.01 -11.89 -19.53
C ALA A 333 -25.20 -12.27 -18.63
N LYS A 334 -26.12 -13.11 -19.15
CA LYS A 334 -27.23 -13.66 -18.35
C LYS A 334 -26.74 -14.57 -17.21
N LEU A 335 -25.75 -15.43 -17.46
CA LEU A 335 -25.17 -16.27 -16.41
C LEU A 335 -24.46 -15.45 -15.33
N LEU A 336 -23.75 -14.39 -15.71
CA LEU A 336 -23.14 -13.45 -14.75
C LEU A 336 -24.21 -12.81 -13.87
N SER A 337 -25.27 -12.25 -14.46
CA SER A 337 -26.31 -11.55 -13.69
C SER A 337 -27.06 -12.48 -12.75
N LEU A 338 -27.27 -13.75 -13.13
CA LEU A 338 -27.94 -14.75 -12.29
C LEU A 338 -27.08 -15.26 -11.12
N ASN A 339 -25.76 -15.14 -11.23
CA ASN A 339 -24.81 -15.68 -10.25
C ASN A 339 -24.04 -14.59 -9.48
N GLU A 340 -24.22 -13.31 -9.81
CA GLU A 340 -23.70 -12.21 -9.00
C GLU A 340 -24.36 -12.28 -7.62
N VAL A 341 -23.54 -12.16 -6.58
CA VAL A 341 -23.97 -12.21 -5.20
C VAL A 341 -23.43 -11.01 -4.44
N GLU A 342 -24.26 -10.53 -3.54
CA GLU A 342 -23.81 -9.65 -2.48
C GLU A 342 -23.26 -10.54 -1.37
N LEU A 343 -21.94 -10.62 -1.25
CA LEU A 343 -21.30 -11.37 -0.15
C LEU A 343 -21.48 -10.65 1.18
N PHE A 344 -21.49 -9.33 1.14
CA PHE A 344 -21.69 -8.42 2.26
C PHE A 344 -22.33 -7.14 1.74
N ASP A 345 -23.13 -6.50 2.57
CA ASP A 345 -23.65 -5.17 2.27
C ASP A 345 -22.49 -4.17 2.27
N LYS A 346 -22.26 -3.59 1.09
CA LYS A 346 -21.14 -2.67 0.84
C LYS A 346 -21.30 -1.37 1.62
N ASN A 347 -22.52 -0.83 1.71
CA ASN A 347 -22.80 0.41 2.44
C ASN A 347 -22.61 0.23 3.94
N ASP A 348 -23.07 -0.90 4.48
CA ASP A 348 -22.87 -1.25 5.89
C ASP A 348 -21.38 -1.35 6.21
N VAL A 349 -20.58 -2.03 5.37
CA VAL A 349 -19.11 -2.06 5.54
C VAL A 349 -18.51 -0.65 5.47
N TRP A 350 -18.95 0.18 4.52
CA TRP A 350 -18.41 1.55 4.36
C TRP A 350 -18.81 2.51 5.47
N SER A 351 -19.93 2.26 6.17
CA SER A 351 -20.33 3.07 7.32
C SER A 351 -19.26 3.11 8.43
N PHE A 352 -18.37 2.11 8.47
CA PHE A 352 -17.22 2.04 9.40
C PHE A 352 -15.99 2.82 8.92
N TRP A 353 -16.04 3.45 7.75
CA TRP A 353 -14.94 4.26 7.22
C TRP A 353 -14.47 5.37 8.19
N PRO A 354 -15.36 6.15 8.85
CA PRO A 354 -14.96 7.15 9.83
C PRO A 354 -14.16 6.55 11.01
N ILE A 355 -14.51 5.34 11.45
CA ILE A 355 -13.80 4.62 12.52
C ILE A 355 -12.39 4.23 12.05
N CYS A 356 -12.25 3.79 10.81
CA CYS A 356 -10.94 3.51 10.20
C CYS A 356 -10.10 4.78 10.08
N MET A 357 -10.71 5.90 9.69
CA MET A 357 -10.06 7.20 9.60
C MET A 357 -9.54 7.69 10.94
N ALA A 358 -10.26 7.47 12.04
CA ALA A 358 -9.79 7.82 13.38
C ALA A 358 -8.48 7.11 13.77
N LYS A 359 -8.15 5.96 13.15
CA LYS A 359 -6.87 5.26 13.36
C LYS A 359 -5.68 5.97 12.72
N LEU A 360 -5.90 6.93 11.83
CA LEU A 360 -4.86 7.83 11.31
C LEU A 360 -4.49 8.96 12.28
N GLY A 361 -5.11 9.01 13.46
CA GLY A 361 -4.85 10.02 14.47
C GLY A 361 -5.69 11.28 14.27
N GLN A 362 -5.94 11.97 15.38
CA GLN A 362 -6.70 13.23 15.40
C GLN A 362 -6.01 14.32 14.56
N VAL A 363 -4.67 14.35 14.57
CA VAL A 363 -3.89 15.35 13.81
C VAL A 363 -4.25 15.33 12.33
N ILE A 364 -4.40 14.15 11.73
CA ILE A 364 -4.79 14.02 10.31
C ILE A 364 -6.27 14.37 10.12
N GLY A 365 -7.13 13.99 11.06
CA GLY A 365 -8.58 14.25 10.99
C GLY A 365 -8.96 15.74 11.05
N THR A 366 -8.11 16.61 11.63
CA THR A 366 -8.37 18.05 11.77
C THR A 366 -7.60 18.93 10.79
N LEU A 367 -6.91 18.34 9.80
CA LEU A 367 -6.13 19.12 8.83
C LEU A 367 -7.03 20.03 8.00
N LYS A 368 -6.64 21.30 7.90
CA LYS A 368 -7.17 22.21 6.90
C LYS A 368 -6.25 22.19 5.68
N PRO A 369 -6.78 22.08 4.45
CA PRO A 369 -5.94 22.07 3.26
C PRO A 369 -5.22 23.41 3.12
N GLU A 370 -3.91 23.35 2.86
CA GLU A 370 -3.09 24.49 2.46
C GLU A 370 -2.73 24.35 0.97
N PHE A 371 -3.05 25.37 0.18
CA PHE A 371 -2.81 25.38 -1.26
C PHE A 371 -1.65 26.31 -1.60
N ALA A 372 -0.77 25.84 -2.48
CA ALA A 372 0.36 26.62 -2.97
C ALA A 372 -0.08 27.71 -3.95
N THR A 373 0.49 28.90 -3.81
CA THR A 373 0.46 29.99 -4.79
C THR A 373 1.30 29.67 -6.02
N GLY A 374 1.20 30.50 -7.07
CA GLY A 374 2.00 30.34 -8.29
C GLY A 374 3.51 30.39 -8.04
N GLU A 375 3.97 31.25 -7.13
CA GLU A 375 5.38 31.41 -6.77
C GLU A 375 5.88 30.19 -5.99
N GLU A 376 5.13 29.72 -5.00
CA GLU A 376 5.47 28.52 -4.23
C GLU A 376 5.51 27.26 -5.10
N MET A 377 4.66 27.21 -6.13
CA MET A 377 4.68 26.12 -7.12
C MET A 377 5.94 26.10 -7.98
N ALA A 378 6.61 27.25 -8.15
CA ALA A 378 7.85 27.38 -8.91
C ALA A 378 9.10 26.95 -8.11
N VAL A 379 8.99 26.78 -6.79
CA VAL A 379 10.11 26.36 -5.93
C VAL A 379 10.63 24.98 -6.31
N SER A 380 11.95 24.91 -6.50
CA SER A 380 12.63 23.67 -6.85
C SER A 380 12.54 22.67 -5.70
N GLN A 381 12.07 21.46 -6.01
CA GLN A 381 11.98 20.39 -5.02
C GLN A 381 13.28 19.59 -4.89
N PHE A 382 14.28 19.87 -5.74
CA PHE A 382 15.56 19.17 -5.69
C PHE A 382 16.34 19.51 -4.43
N VAL A 383 17.00 18.50 -3.88
CA VAL A 383 17.88 18.63 -2.73
C VAL A 383 19.32 18.38 -3.18
N GLU A 384 20.18 19.37 -2.99
CA GLU A 384 21.62 19.23 -3.20
C GLU A 384 22.26 18.40 -2.07
N ASP A 385 23.23 17.57 -2.42
CA ASP A 385 23.97 16.78 -1.43
C ASP A 385 25.03 17.66 -0.76
N THR A 386 24.70 18.22 0.41
CA THR A 386 25.59 19.06 1.22
C THR A 386 26.89 18.33 1.63
N ARG A 387 26.91 16.99 1.65
CA ARG A 387 28.13 16.20 1.90
C ARG A 387 29.13 16.28 0.75
N LYS A 388 28.67 16.44 -0.50
CA LYS A 388 29.56 16.65 -1.65
C LYS A 388 30.22 18.02 -1.64
N ARG A 389 29.50 19.06 -1.18
CA ARG A 389 30.07 20.40 -0.96
C ARG A 389 31.22 20.38 0.04
N LYS A 390 31.05 19.75 1.22
CA LYS A 390 32.14 19.61 2.24
C LYS A 390 33.36 18.84 1.73
N ARG A 391 33.19 17.84 0.85
CA ARG A 391 34.31 17.13 0.21
C ARG A 391 35.05 18.00 -0.81
N LYS A 392 34.33 18.78 -1.62
CA LYS A 392 34.96 19.74 -2.57
C LYS A 392 35.74 20.83 -1.84
N THR A 393 35.18 21.44 -0.79
CA THR A 393 35.89 22.45 0.01
C THR A 393 37.11 21.89 0.73
N ARG A 394 37.06 20.64 1.21
CA ARG A 394 38.27 19.97 1.77
C ARG A 394 39.34 19.70 0.71
N HIS A 395 38.94 19.35 -0.52
CA HIS A 395 39.88 19.09 -1.61
C HIS A 395 40.52 20.38 -2.13
N GLN A 396 39.74 21.47 -2.26
CA GLN A 396 40.24 22.80 -2.61
C GLN A 396 41.18 23.34 -1.53
N LYS A 397 40.82 23.25 -0.23
CA LYS A 397 41.72 23.64 0.87
C LYS A 397 43.03 22.84 0.90
N ARG A 398 43.01 21.56 0.50
CA ARG A 398 44.24 20.75 0.38
C ARG A 398 45.13 21.19 -0.79
N GLN A 399 44.54 21.53 -1.93
CA GLN A 399 45.27 22.05 -3.09
C GLN A 399 45.84 23.45 -2.84
N GLU A 400 45.11 24.31 -2.13
CA GLU A 400 45.60 25.63 -1.71
C GLU A 400 46.75 25.53 -0.70
N GLN A 401 46.74 24.53 0.20
CA GLN A 401 47.83 24.25 1.14
C GLN A 401 49.07 23.60 0.49
N GLU A 402 48.90 22.90 -0.64
CA GLU A 402 50.02 22.34 -1.41
C GLU A 402 50.70 23.39 -2.30
N HIS A 403 49.98 24.43 -2.73
CA HIS A 403 50.53 25.56 -3.51
C HIS A 403 51.08 26.72 -2.67
N SER A 404 50.97 26.67 -1.34
CA SER A 404 51.47 27.70 -0.42
C SER A 404 52.68 27.25 0.42
N LYS A 405 53.33 26.14 0.05
CA LYS A 405 54.65 25.79 0.59
C LYS A 405 55.74 26.46 -0.26
N PRO A 406 56.61 27.30 0.33
CA PRO A 406 57.71 27.95 -0.36
C PRO A 406 58.77 26.96 -0.86
#